data_AF-A0AAP0JUU3-F1
#
_entry.id   AF-A0AAP0JUU3-F1
#
_cell.length_a   1.000
_cell.length_b   1.000
_cell.length_c   1.000
_cell.angle_alpha   90.00
_cell.angle_beta   90.00
_cell.angle_gamma   90.00
#
_symmetry.space_group_name_H-M   'P 1'
#
loop_
_entity.id
_entity.type
_entity.pdbx_description
1 polymer ?
#
loop_
_entity_poly.entity_id
_entity_poly.type
_entity_poly.pdbx_seq_one_letter_code
_entity_poly.pdbx_strand_id
1 'polypeptide(L)'
;MCLGSLNGLASYHYKERVCGKEGLGSCASGFRDHNGQVIEGVLSQFLRSLLQLLLFRDYSFELISSAADALLPLILCEKDLYEKFGQELIEKQPTPELKLRLANALQALTGSNQVSSSLDRINYKKFRKKSSRFLD
;
A
#
# COMPACT_ATOMS: atom_id res chain seq x y z
N MET A 1 -6.57 -2.19 -14.24
CA MET A 1 -5.34 -1.65 -13.63
C MET A 1 -4.17 -2.54 -14.01
N CYS A 2 -3.12 -2.01 -14.63
CA CYS A 2 -1.95 -2.80 -15.04
C CYS A 2 -0.96 -2.91 -13.87
N LEU A 3 -1.06 -3.99 -13.08
CA LEU A 3 -0.32 -4.17 -11.82
C LEU A 3 1.20 -4.14 -12.01
N GLY A 4 1.72 -4.72 -13.10
CA GLY A 4 3.16 -4.69 -13.40
C GLY A 4 3.70 -3.28 -13.64
N SER A 5 2.97 -2.45 -14.39
CA SER A 5 3.32 -1.05 -14.64
C SER A 5 3.24 -0.23 -13.35
N LEU A 6 2.22 -0.48 -12.52
CA LEU A 6 2.05 0.19 -11.24
C LEU A 6 3.20 -0.14 -10.27
N ASN A 7 3.61 -1.41 -10.18
CA ASN A 7 4.81 -1.81 -9.45
C ASN A 7 6.04 -1.05 -9.96
N GLY A 8 6.28 -1.03 -11.27
CA GLY A 8 7.42 -0.33 -11.86
C GLY A 8 7.44 1.17 -11.53
N LEU A 9 6.30 1.83 -11.66
CA LEU A 9 6.11 3.25 -11.37
C LEU A 9 6.39 3.58 -9.89
N ALA A 10 5.73 2.87 -8.97
CA ALA A 10 5.90 3.09 -7.54
C ALA A 10 7.32 2.71 -7.07
N SER A 11 7.89 1.63 -7.62
CA SER A 11 9.26 1.21 -7.33
C SER A 11 10.29 2.25 -7.76
N TYR A 12 10.13 2.83 -8.95
CA TYR A 12 10.99 3.90 -9.43
C TYR A 12 10.91 5.13 -8.50
N HIS A 13 9.68 5.58 -8.20
CA HIS A 13 9.46 6.72 -7.31
C HIS A 13 10.12 6.51 -5.94
N TYR A 14 9.89 5.34 -5.33
CA TYR A 14 10.47 5.01 -4.02
C TYR A 14 12.00 5.06 -4.04
N LYS A 15 12.62 4.42 -5.04
CA LYS A 15 14.08 4.36 -5.15
C LYS A 15 14.70 5.74 -5.33
N GLU A 16 14.13 6.58 -6.20
CA GLU A 16 14.62 7.93 -6.41
C GLU A 16 14.46 8.80 -5.15
N ARG A 17 13.33 8.67 -4.43
CA ARG A 17 13.09 9.38 -3.16
C ARG A 17 14.08 8.96 -2.07
N VAL A 18 14.40 7.68 -1.95
CA VAL A 18 15.43 7.17 -1.03
C VAL A 18 16.81 7.74 -1.38
N CYS A 19 17.08 8.01 -2.66
CA CYS A 19 18.30 8.69 -3.12
C CYS A 19 18.24 10.23 -3.00
N GLY A 20 17.20 10.80 -2.38
CA GLY A 20 17.06 12.25 -2.21
C GLY A 20 16.60 13.02 -3.45
N LYS A 21 16.11 12.34 -4.48
CA LYS A 21 15.57 12.95 -5.71
C LYS A 21 14.05 13.06 -5.65
N GLU A 22 13.48 13.83 -6.59
CA GLU A 22 12.04 14.08 -6.68
C GLU A 22 11.22 12.89 -7.23
N GLY A 23 11.88 11.92 -7.87
CA GLY A 23 11.23 10.73 -8.44
C GLY A 23 10.28 11.08 -9.59
N LEU A 24 8.98 11.04 -9.32
CA LEU A 24 7.93 11.31 -10.33
C LEU A 24 7.42 12.76 -10.27
N GLY A 25 8.07 13.60 -9.48
CA GLY A 25 7.69 15.00 -9.26
C GLY A 25 6.70 15.19 -8.11
N SER A 26 6.32 16.45 -7.88
CA SER A 26 5.51 16.90 -6.74
C SER A 26 4.07 16.36 -6.72
N CYS A 27 3.52 15.97 -7.87
CA CYS A 27 2.16 15.42 -7.96
C CYS A 27 2.10 13.91 -7.62
N ALA A 28 3.25 13.26 -7.45
CA ALA A 28 3.32 11.81 -7.23
C ALA A 28 2.91 11.41 -5.81
N SER A 29 3.47 12.11 -4.82
CA SER A 29 3.10 12.03 -3.41
C SER A 29 2.25 13.25 -3.04
N GLY A 30 1.33 13.10 -2.09
CA GLY A 30 0.44 14.20 -1.71
C GLY A 30 1.20 15.48 -1.34
N PHE A 31 0.68 16.64 -1.75
CA PHE A 31 1.26 17.95 -1.46
C PHE A 31 0.23 18.86 -0.81
N ARG A 32 0.69 19.88 -0.06
CA ARG A 32 -0.20 20.92 0.46
C ARG A 32 -0.35 22.01 -0.59
N ASP A 33 -1.59 22.35 -0.91
CA ASP A 33 -1.88 23.51 -1.75
C ASP A 33 -1.63 24.83 -1.01
N HIS A 34 -1.79 25.95 -1.72
CA HIS A 34 -1.64 27.30 -1.18
C HIS A 34 -2.65 27.62 -0.06
N ASN A 35 -3.72 26.84 0.07
CA ASN A 35 -4.75 26.96 1.10
C ASN A 35 -4.50 26.01 2.29
N GLY A 36 -3.41 25.24 2.27
CA GLY A 36 -3.07 24.26 3.30
C GLY A 36 -3.84 22.94 3.21
N GLN A 37 -4.66 22.74 2.18
CA GLN A 37 -5.35 21.47 1.93
C GLN A 37 -4.34 20.44 1.40
N VAL A 38 -4.42 19.23 1.95
CA VAL A 38 -3.62 18.10 1.47
C VAL A 38 -4.30 17.54 0.22
N ILE A 39 -3.67 17.73 -0.94
CA ILE A 39 -4.08 17.11 -2.19
C ILE A 39 -3.39 15.76 -2.28
N GLU A 40 -4.18 14.68 -2.37
CA GLU A 40 -3.65 13.32 -2.55
C GLU A 40 -2.92 13.20 -3.90
N GLY A 41 -1.74 12.59 -3.89
CA GLY A 41 -0.97 12.35 -5.09
C GLY A 41 -1.52 11.19 -5.90
N VAL A 42 -1.00 10.98 -7.11
CA VAL A 42 -1.44 9.87 -7.96
C VAL A 42 -1.17 8.50 -7.32
N LEU A 43 -0.06 8.36 -6.58
CA LEU A 43 0.28 7.11 -5.89
C LEU A 43 -0.69 6.82 -4.74
N SER A 44 -1.15 7.86 -4.03
CA SER A 44 -2.19 7.78 -3.01
C SER A 44 -3.49 7.19 -3.59
N GLN A 45 -3.93 7.68 -4.76
CA GLN A 45 -5.12 7.17 -5.46
C GLN A 45 -4.96 5.71 -5.89
N PHE A 46 -3.79 5.34 -6.40
CA PHE A 46 -3.51 3.95 -6.77
C PHE A 46 -3.48 3.02 -5.57
N LEU A 47 -2.87 3.43 -4.45
CA LEU A 47 -2.86 2.67 -3.21
C LEU A 47 -4.29 2.39 -2.74
N ARG A 48 -5.14 3.43 -2.66
CA ARG A 48 -6.54 3.29 -2.26
C ARG A 48 -7.31 2.35 -3.18
N SER A 49 -7.17 2.54 -4.50
CA SER A 49 -7.84 1.70 -5.51
C SER A 49 -7.39 0.24 -5.43
N LEU A 50 -6.10 -0.02 -5.20
CA LEU A 50 -5.55 -1.36 -5.09
C LEU A 50 -5.98 -2.05 -3.79
N LEU A 51 -6.00 -1.34 -2.67
CA LEU A 51 -6.53 -1.87 -1.40
C LEU A 51 -8.01 -2.20 -1.50
N GLN A 52 -8.81 -1.32 -2.12
CA GLN A 52 -10.22 -1.59 -2.37
C GLN A 52 -10.43 -2.79 -3.29
N LEU A 53 -9.61 -2.93 -4.33
CA LEU A 53 -9.64 -4.07 -5.23
C LEU A 53 -9.36 -5.38 -4.49
N LEU A 54 -8.37 -5.39 -3.60
CA LEU A 54 -7.99 -6.60 -2.84
C LEU A 54 -9.00 -6.97 -1.75
N LEU A 55 -9.61 -5.98 -1.10
CA LEU A 55 -10.48 -6.20 0.05
C LEU A 55 -11.94 -6.46 -0.31
N PHE A 56 -12.42 -5.91 -1.43
CA PHE A 56 -13.85 -5.87 -1.74
C PHE A 56 -14.24 -6.53 -3.06
N ARG A 57 -13.29 -7.05 -3.83
CA ARG A 57 -13.61 -7.81 -5.06
C ARG A 57 -13.25 -9.27 -4.90
N ASP A 58 -14.03 -10.13 -5.56
CA ASP A 58 -13.68 -11.54 -5.76
C ASP A 58 -12.38 -11.63 -6.55
N TYR A 59 -11.30 -11.85 -5.82
CA TYR A 59 -9.95 -11.71 -6.33
C TYR A 59 -9.36 -13.08 -6.65
N SER A 60 -8.85 -13.28 -7.86
CA SER A 60 -8.24 -14.56 -8.22
C SER A 60 -6.84 -14.68 -7.62
N PHE A 61 -6.50 -15.90 -7.17
CA PHE A 61 -5.18 -16.20 -6.59
C PHE A 61 -4.01 -15.83 -7.53
N GLU A 62 -4.22 -15.97 -8.84
CA GLU A 62 -3.28 -15.61 -9.90
C GLU A 62 -2.84 -14.13 -9.85
N LEU A 63 -3.74 -13.24 -9.41
CA LEU A 63 -3.46 -11.81 -9.36
C LEU A 63 -2.88 -11.38 -8.00
N ILE A 64 -2.88 -12.24 -6.97
CA ILE A 64 -2.41 -11.87 -5.62
C ILE A 64 -0.93 -11.53 -5.65
N SER A 65 -0.12 -12.31 -6.38
CA SER A 65 1.31 -12.04 -6.51
C SER A 65 1.57 -10.68 -7.18
N SER A 66 0.88 -10.39 -8.27
CA SER A 66 1.06 -9.14 -9.02
C SER A 66 0.55 -7.93 -8.25
N ALA A 67 -0.54 -8.06 -7.50
CA ALA A 67 -1.03 -6.96 -6.67
C ALA A 67 -0.17 -6.76 -5.43
N ALA A 68 0.30 -7.83 -4.78
CA ALA A 68 1.25 -7.72 -3.69
C ALA A 68 2.53 -7.00 -4.14
N ASP A 69 3.02 -7.30 -5.35
CA ASP A 69 4.16 -6.60 -5.94
C ASP A 69 3.88 -5.12 -6.21
N ALA A 70 2.67 -4.76 -6.65
CA ALA A 70 2.31 -3.36 -6.83
C ALA A 70 2.10 -2.64 -5.49
N LEU A 71 1.56 -3.35 -4.50
CA LEU A 71 1.16 -2.80 -3.21
C LEU A 71 2.37 -2.48 -2.33
N LEU A 72 3.41 -3.32 -2.34
CA LEU A 72 4.61 -3.10 -1.54
C LEU A 72 5.26 -1.72 -1.74
N PRO A 73 5.67 -1.32 -2.95
CA PRO A 73 6.25 0.00 -3.18
C PRO A 73 5.24 1.13 -2.95
N LEU A 74 3.94 0.93 -3.21
CA LEU A 74 2.93 1.93 -2.91
C LEU A 74 2.81 2.22 -1.41
N ILE A 75 2.76 1.19 -0.58
CA ILE A 75 2.74 1.35 0.88
C ILE A 75 4.02 2.05 1.35
N LEU A 76 5.18 1.73 0.76
CA LEU A 76 6.44 2.38 1.12
C LEU A 76 6.49 3.87 0.76
N CYS A 77 5.85 4.26 -0.34
CA CYS A 77 5.70 5.66 -0.76
C CYS A 77 4.67 6.41 0.10
N GLU A 78 3.58 5.75 0.47
CA GLU A 78 2.37 6.37 1.05
C GLU A 78 1.99 5.69 2.39
N LYS A 79 2.94 5.61 3.32
CA LYS A 79 2.77 4.91 4.61
C LYS A 79 1.64 5.49 5.45
N ASP A 80 1.61 6.81 5.60
CA ASP A 80 0.61 7.52 6.40
C ASP A 80 -0.81 7.29 5.87
N LEU A 81 -0.95 7.24 4.54
CA LEU A 81 -2.23 6.94 3.90
C LEU A 81 -2.67 5.50 4.13
N TYR A 82 -1.73 4.54 4.03
CA TYR A 82 -2.01 3.14 4.33
C TYR A 82 -2.51 2.98 5.78
N GLU A 83 -1.84 3.61 6.74
CA GLU A 83 -2.22 3.57 8.16
C GLU A 83 -3.58 4.21 8.40
N LYS A 84 -3.81 5.40 7.84
CA LYS A 84 -5.11 6.10 7.93
C LYS A 84 -6.24 5.27 7.32
N PHE A 85 -6.03 4.71 6.13
CA PHE A 85 -7.02 3.85 5.47
C PHE A 85 -7.31 2.59 6.30
N GLY A 86 -6.28 1.97 6.87
CA GLY A 86 -6.42 0.84 7.78
C GLY A 86 -7.27 1.19 9.00
N GLN A 87 -7.01 2.33 9.63
CA GLN A 87 -7.79 2.83 10.77
C GLN A 87 -9.25 3.09 10.40
N GLU A 88 -9.51 3.76 9.28
CA GLU A 88 -10.88 3.99 8.78
C GLU A 88 -11.65 2.68 8.55
N LEU A 89 -10.98 1.63 8.06
CA LEU A 89 -11.61 0.33 7.87
C LEU A 89 -11.90 -0.39 9.19
N ILE A 90 -10.99 -0.29 10.16
CA ILE A 90 -11.17 -0.84 11.51
C ILE A 90 -12.37 -0.16 12.18
N GLU A 91 -12.44 1.16 12.15
CA GLU A 91 -13.51 1.92 12.82
C GLU A 91 -14.91 1.56 12.30
N LYS A 92 -15.02 1.27 11.01
CA LYS A 92 -16.27 0.86 10.33
C LYS A 92 -16.72 -0.56 10.64
N GLN A 93 -15.91 -1.39 11.33
CA GLN A 93 -16.34 -2.76 11.66
C GLN A 93 -17.42 -2.76 12.75
N PRO A 94 -18.44 -3.63 12.64
CA PRO A 94 -19.61 -3.60 13.52
C PRO A 94 -19.33 -4.17 14.92
N THR A 95 -18.34 -5.07 15.07
CA THR A 95 -18.04 -5.71 16.36
C THR A 95 -16.58 -5.55 16.77
N PRO A 96 -16.28 -5.49 18.10
CA PRO A 96 -14.90 -5.39 18.61
C PRO A 96 -13.99 -6.53 18.14
N GLU A 97 -14.52 -7.74 17.99
CA GLU A 97 -13.76 -8.91 17.54
C GLU A 97 -13.30 -8.75 16.09
N LEU A 98 -14.17 -8.20 15.22
CA LEU A 98 -13.84 -7.90 13.84
C LEU A 98 -12.82 -6.75 13.74
N LYS A 99 -12.95 -5.74 14.60
CA LYS A 99 -11.95 -4.65 14.72
C LYS A 99 -10.57 -5.21 15.03
N LEU A 100 -10.48 -6.05 16.07
CA LEU A 100 -9.23 -6.66 16.50
C LEU A 100 -8.65 -7.57 15.40
N ARG A 101 -9.48 -8.40 14.77
CA ARG A 101 -9.04 -9.29 13.69
C ARG A 101 -8.48 -8.50 12.49
N LEU A 102 -9.17 -7.45 12.07
CA LEU A 102 -8.72 -6.61 10.96
C LEU A 102 -7.46 -5.82 11.31
N ALA A 103 -7.37 -5.26 12.51
CA ALA A 103 -6.17 -4.58 12.99
C ALA A 103 -4.96 -5.51 12.98
N ASN A 104 -5.11 -6.74 13.50
CA ASN A 104 -4.06 -7.74 13.49
C ASN A 104 -3.68 -8.16 12.06
N ALA A 105 -4.64 -8.28 11.15
CA ALA A 105 -4.40 -8.65 9.76
C ALA A 105 -3.62 -7.56 9.00
N LEU A 106 -4.03 -6.29 9.14
CA LEU A 106 -3.32 -5.14 8.56
C LEU A 106 -1.92 -5.00 9.15
N GLN A 107 -1.79 -5.14 10.48
CA GLN A 107 -0.50 -5.15 11.16
C GLN A 107 0.37 -6.34 10.74
N ALA A 108 -0.18 -7.52 10.46
CA ALA A 108 0.59 -8.66 9.98
C ALA A 108 1.10 -8.43 8.55
N LEU A 109 0.31 -7.76 7.71
CA LEU A 109 0.66 -7.42 6.33
C LEU A 109 1.90 -6.52 6.28
N THR A 110 1.98 -5.52 7.16
CA THR A 110 3.12 -4.59 7.22
C THR A 110 4.19 -4.96 8.24
N GLY A 111 3.83 -5.68 9.29
CA GLY A 111 4.68 -6.23 10.35
C GLY A 111 5.25 -5.19 11.33
N SER A 112 5.33 -5.56 12.61
CA SER A 112 5.87 -4.76 13.73
C SER A 112 7.31 -4.23 13.57
N ASN A 113 8.05 -4.76 12.60
CA ASN A 113 9.27 -4.15 12.08
C ASN A 113 8.98 -3.79 10.63
N GLN A 114 8.61 -2.53 10.41
CA GLN A 114 8.53 -1.77 9.16
C GLN A 114 8.51 -2.61 7.88
N VAL A 115 7.48 -2.44 7.04
CA VAL A 115 7.54 -2.84 5.62
C VAL A 115 8.95 -2.58 5.13
N SER A 116 9.67 -3.67 4.84
CA SER A 116 11.13 -3.60 4.74
C SER A 116 11.50 -2.44 3.83
N SER A 117 12.36 -1.55 4.31
CA SER A 117 12.66 -0.27 3.65
C SER A 117 13.46 -0.43 2.35
N SER A 118 13.45 -1.63 1.76
CA SER A 118 14.11 -1.97 0.52
C SER A 118 13.22 -2.81 -0.38
N LEU A 119 13.25 -2.47 -1.66
CA LEU A 119 12.55 -3.16 -2.74
C LEU A 119 13.43 -4.25 -3.37
N ASP A 120 13.91 -5.19 -2.54
CA ASP A 120 14.67 -6.35 -3.01
C ASP A 120 13.77 -7.59 -3.20
N ARG A 121 14.29 -8.58 -3.93
CA ARG A 121 13.55 -9.81 -4.28
C ARG A 121 13.09 -10.59 -3.05
N ILE A 122 13.82 -10.52 -1.95
CA ILE A 122 13.48 -11.24 -0.72
C ILE A 122 12.26 -10.58 -0.06
N ASN A 123 12.21 -9.26 -0.03
CA ASN A 123 11.08 -8.52 0.55
C ASN A 123 9.82 -8.66 -0.29
N TYR A 124 9.92 -8.63 -1.62
CA TYR A 124 8.80 -8.99 -2.48
C TYR A 124 8.25 -10.38 -2.17
N LYS A 125 9.13 -11.40 -2.08
CA LYS A 125 8.70 -12.77 -1.76
C LYS A 125 8.05 -12.88 -0.38
N LYS A 126 8.58 -12.18 0.64
CA LYS A 126 7.99 -12.14 1.98
C LYS A 126 6.62 -11.45 1.95
N PHE A 127 6.50 -10.33 1.27
CA PHE A 127 5.27 -9.54 1.19
C PHE A 127 4.16 -10.28 0.45
N ARG A 128 4.47 -11.00 -0.64
CA ARG A 128 3.51 -11.90 -1.31
C ARG A 128 2.93 -12.94 -0.36
N LYS A 129 3.79 -13.63 0.41
CA LYS A 129 3.34 -14.63 1.39
C LYS A 129 2.42 -14.03 2.47
N LYS A 130 2.72 -12.81 2.92
CA LYS A 130 1.87 -12.08 3.87
C LYS A 130 0.53 -11.71 3.22
N SER A 131 0.56 -11.24 1.97
CA SER A 131 -0.64 -10.85 1.23
C SER A 131 -1.58 -12.01 0.97
N SER A 132 -1.06 -13.20 0.61
CA SER A 132 -1.89 -14.41 0.48
C SER A 132 -2.59 -14.75 1.80
N ARG A 133 -1.85 -14.81 2.91
CA ARG A 133 -2.43 -15.09 4.23
C ARG A 133 -3.42 -14.03 4.74
N PHE A 134 -3.32 -12.81 4.22
CA PHE A 134 -4.22 -11.71 4.58
C PHE A 134 -5.57 -11.83 3.85
N LEU A 135 -5.58 -12.48 2.68
CA LEU A 135 -6.75 -12.63 1.83
C LEU A 135 -7.40 -14.02 1.94
N ASP A 136 -6.69 -15.00 2.53
CA ASP A 136 -7.23 -16.31 2.95
C ASP A 136 -8.16 -16.17 4.17
#